data_AF-A0A3B0X590-F1
#
_entry.id   AF-A0A3B0X590-F1
#
_cell.length_a   1.000
_cell.length_b   1.000
_cell.length_c   1.000
_cell.angle_alpha   90.00
_cell.angle_beta   90.00
_cell.angle_gamma   90.00
#
_symmetry.space_group_name_H-M   'P 1'
#
loop_
_entity.id
_entity.type
_entity.pdbx_description
1 polymer ?
#
loop_
_entity_poly.entity_id
_entity_poly.type
_entity_poly.pdbx_seq_one_letter_code
_entity_poly.pdbx_strand_id
1 'polypeptide(L)'
;MSDMKQQLLEVIIDFTEDVKVPDVQLDLVLFTWRKMNEIETGWDEVKAAAMLLNILYRDGLLHQDQITAEGSIAMRWAEEYLEDTDIVMIMSQYKAAQPGMKKLAL
;
A
#
# COMPACT_ATOMS: atom_id res chain seq x y z
N MET A 1 12.01 7.51 -11.96
CA MET A 1 10.62 7.27 -11.50
C MET A 1 10.09 5.89 -11.89
N SER A 2 10.72 5.18 -12.84
CA SER A 2 10.33 3.82 -13.28
C SER A 2 10.68 2.70 -12.29
N ASP A 3 11.76 2.85 -11.51
CA ASP A 3 12.35 1.70 -10.81
C ASP A 3 11.50 1.25 -9.61
N MET A 4 11.04 2.18 -8.77
CA MET A 4 10.22 1.86 -7.60
C MET A 4 8.86 1.24 -7.98
N LYS A 5 8.22 1.72 -9.06
CA LYS A 5 6.93 1.17 -9.51
C LYS A 5 7.09 -0.30 -9.90
N GLN A 6 8.16 -0.62 -10.61
CA GLN A 6 8.44 -1.99 -11.02
C GLN A 6 8.80 -2.87 -9.82
N GLN A 7 9.70 -2.42 -8.95
CA GLN A 7 10.11 -3.17 -7.75
C GLN A 7 8.93 -3.48 -6.83
N LEU A 8 8.03 -2.50 -6.62
CA LEU A 8 6.81 -2.70 -5.86
C LEU A 8 5.91 -3.78 -6.48
N LEU A 9 5.76 -3.78 -7.80
CA LEU A 9 4.96 -4.76 -8.52
C LEU A 9 5.61 -6.16 -8.52
N GLU A 10 6.94 -6.24 -8.46
CA GLU A 10 7.64 -7.51 -8.30
C GLU A 10 7.37 -8.09 -6.89
N VAL A 11 7.48 -7.27 -5.84
CA VAL A 11 7.22 -7.72 -4.47
C VAL A 11 5.75 -8.07 -4.22
N ILE A 12 4.80 -7.32 -4.78
CA ILE A 12 3.36 -7.62 -4.54
C ILE A 12 2.96 -8.97 -5.12
N ILE A 13 3.65 -9.45 -6.17
CA ILE A 13 3.43 -10.78 -6.73
C ILE A 13 3.91 -11.87 -5.76
N ASP A 14 4.95 -11.62 -4.97
CA ASP A 14 5.39 -12.57 -3.94
C ASP A 14 4.41 -12.63 -2.75
N PHE A 15 3.63 -11.57 -2.54
CA PHE A 15 2.64 -11.48 -1.45
C PHE A 15 1.26 -12.01 -1.81
N THR A 16 0.98 -12.25 -3.09
CA THR A 16 -0.38 -12.52 -3.56
C THR A 16 -0.44 -13.54 -4.69
N GLU A 17 -1.59 -14.21 -4.81
CA GLU A 17 -1.92 -15.08 -5.93
C GLU A 17 -2.95 -14.39 -6.85
N ASP A 18 -2.61 -14.25 -8.13
CA ASP A 18 -3.47 -13.69 -9.19
C ASP A 18 -4.04 -12.27 -8.90
N VAL A 19 -3.26 -11.41 -8.23
CA VAL A 19 -3.70 -10.03 -7.95
C VAL A 19 -3.75 -9.17 -9.21
N LYS A 20 -4.77 -8.32 -9.28
CA LYS A 20 -4.81 -7.17 -10.20
C LYS A 20 -4.75 -5.90 -9.38
N VAL A 21 -3.64 -5.17 -9.51
CA VAL A 21 -3.46 -3.88 -8.84
C VAL A 21 -4.03 -2.77 -9.72
N PRO A 22 -5.08 -2.05 -9.31
CA PRO A 22 -5.55 -0.91 -10.08
C PRO A 22 -4.58 0.27 -9.92
N ASP A 23 -4.41 1.06 -10.99
CA ASP A 23 -3.46 2.18 -11.02
C ASP A 23 -3.69 3.19 -9.89
N VAL A 24 -4.94 3.40 -9.47
CA VAL A 24 -5.28 4.36 -8.41
C VAL A 24 -4.68 3.96 -7.06
N GLN A 25 -4.74 2.67 -6.70
CA GLN A 25 -4.15 2.14 -5.47
C GLN A 25 -2.62 2.18 -5.55
N LEU A 26 -2.08 1.87 -6.73
CA LEU A 26 -0.65 1.95 -6.99
C LEU A 26 -0.11 3.38 -6.86
N ASP A 27 -0.81 4.36 -7.44
CA ASP A 27 -0.43 5.77 -7.36
C ASP A 27 -0.55 6.32 -5.93
N LEU A 28 -1.56 5.89 -5.17
CA LEU A 28 -1.69 6.23 -3.75
C LEU A 28 -0.47 5.75 -2.94
N VAL A 29 -0.03 4.50 -3.16
CA VAL A 29 1.12 3.95 -2.44
C VAL A 29 2.42 4.60 -2.88
N LEU A 30 2.62 4.84 -4.18
CA LEU A 30 3.80 5.55 -4.67
C LEU A 30 3.87 6.98 -4.15
N PHE A 31 2.73 7.67 -4.04
CA PHE A 31 2.67 8.99 -3.41
C PHE A 31 3.04 8.91 -1.92
N THR A 32 2.43 7.97 -1.20
CA THR A 32 2.66 7.77 0.24
C THR A 32 4.13 7.45 0.50
N TRP A 33 4.71 6.50 -0.25
CA TRP A 33 6.13 6.14 -0.19
C TRP A 33 7.06 7.35 -0.37
N ARG A 34 6.77 8.24 -1.33
CA ARG A 34 7.56 9.48 -1.50
C ARG A 34 7.46 10.38 -0.28
N LYS A 35 6.25 10.62 0.22
CA LYS A 35 6.03 11.48 1.38
C LYS A 35 6.66 10.93 2.64
N MET A 36 6.57 9.63 2.87
CA MET A 36 7.21 8.95 4.00
C MET A 36 8.74 9.06 3.93
N ASN A 37 9.34 8.93 2.74
CA ASN A 37 10.78 9.13 2.59
C ASN A 37 11.23 10.59 2.65
N GLU A 38 10.36 11.57 2.34
CA GLU A 38 10.64 13.00 2.58
C GLU A 38 10.73 13.32 4.08
N ILE A 39 10.07 12.55 4.95
CA ILE A 39 10.13 12.67 6.41
C ILE A 39 11.05 11.62 7.06
N GLU A 40 12.00 11.08 6.30
CA GLU A 40 13.09 10.19 6.75
C GLU A 40 12.66 8.84 7.36
N THR A 41 11.50 8.28 7.02
CA THR A 41 11.09 6.96 7.57
C THR A 41 11.69 5.73 6.88
N GLY A 42 12.35 5.91 5.73
CA GLY A 42 13.08 4.83 5.04
C GLY A 42 12.16 3.69 4.59
N TRP A 43 11.13 4.02 3.82
CA TRP A 43 10.32 2.98 3.16
C TRP A 43 11.05 2.43 1.94
N ASP A 44 11.26 1.12 1.94
CA ASP A 44 11.70 0.33 0.79
C ASP A 44 10.48 -0.22 0.03
N GLU A 45 10.75 -0.98 -1.04
CA GLU A 45 9.76 -1.65 -1.87
C GLU A 45 8.91 -2.66 -1.09
N VAL A 46 9.48 -3.30 -0.06
CA VAL A 46 8.80 -4.30 0.77
C VAL A 46 7.73 -3.63 1.63
N LYS A 47 8.08 -2.55 2.33
CA LYS A 47 7.13 -1.78 3.15
C LYS A 47 6.05 -1.12 2.30
N ALA A 48 6.41 -0.60 1.13
CA ALA A 48 5.45 -0.03 0.21
C ALA A 48 4.48 -1.12 -0.34
N ALA A 49 4.99 -2.31 -0.68
CA ALA A 49 4.16 -3.44 -1.13
C ALA A 49 3.26 -3.98 -0.01
N ALA A 50 3.75 -4.03 1.23
CA ALA A 50 2.95 -4.37 2.40
C ALA A 50 1.77 -3.40 2.60
N MET A 51 2.02 -2.09 2.43
CA MET A 51 0.97 -1.08 2.48
C MET A 51 -0.03 -1.24 1.32
N LEU A 52 0.45 -1.51 0.11
CA LEU A 52 -0.41 -1.78 -1.05
C LEU A 52 -1.31 -2.99 -0.81
N LEU A 53 -0.74 -4.08 -0.30
CA LEU A 53 -1.47 -5.30 0.06
C LEU A 53 -2.62 -5.00 1.03
N ASN A 54 -2.34 -4.24 2.09
CA ASN A 54 -3.35 -3.88 3.07
C ASN A 54 -4.47 -3.00 2.48
N ILE A 55 -4.13 -2.06 1.60
CA ILE A 55 -5.11 -1.22 0.90
C ILE A 55 -6.02 -2.08 0.02
N LEU A 56 -5.45 -2.98 -0.78
CA LEU A 56 -6.21 -3.86 -1.67
C LEU A 56 -7.18 -4.75 -0.87
N TYR A 57 -6.71 -5.30 0.25
CA TYR A 57 -7.55 -6.09 1.15
C TYR A 57 -8.69 -5.26 1.77
N ARG A 58 -8.39 -4.07 2.32
CA ARG A 58 -9.41 -3.19 2.93
C ARG A 58 -10.41 -2.63 1.94
N ASP A 59 -10.01 -2.39 0.70
CA ASP A 59 -10.90 -1.94 -0.39
C ASP A 59 -11.73 -3.11 -0.97
N GLY A 60 -11.49 -4.36 -0.54
CA GLY A 60 -12.17 -5.56 -1.03
C GLY A 60 -11.75 -5.98 -2.44
N LEU A 61 -10.56 -5.57 -2.87
CA LEU A 61 -9.96 -5.86 -4.17
C LEU A 61 -9.05 -7.09 -4.14
N LEU A 62 -8.76 -7.60 -2.95
CA LEU A 62 -7.99 -8.81 -2.71
C LEU A 62 -8.67 -9.62 -1.60
N HIS A 63 -8.90 -10.90 -1.85
CA HIS A 63 -9.47 -11.81 -0.85
C HIS A 63 -8.37 -12.51 -0.05
N GLN A 64 -8.69 -12.95 1.18
CA GLN A 64 -7.72 -13.55 2.09
C GLN A 64 -7.09 -14.84 1.54
N ASP A 65 -7.82 -15.62 0.74
CA ASP A 65 -7.34 -16.83 0.09
C ASP A 65 -6.32 -16.56 -1.03
N GLN A 66 -6.21 -15.30 -1.48
CA GLN A 66 -5.23 -14.85 -2.44
C GLN A 66 -3.96 -14.27 -1.78
N ILE A 67 -3.84 -14.32 -0.45
CA ILE A 67 -2.70 -13.78 0.29
C ILE A 67 -1.76 -14.92 0.66
N THR A 68 -0.49 -14.82 0.29
CA THR A 68 0.54 -15.82 0.63
C THR A 68 0.89 -15.77 2.12
N ALA A 69 1.71 -16.71 2.58
CA ALA A 69 2.22 -16.68 3.95
C ALA A 69 3.09 -15.43 4.19
N GLU A 70 3.94 -15.10 3.23
CA GLU A 70 4.77 -13.89 3.21
C GLU A 70 3.89 -12.63 3.19
N GLY A 71 2.85 -12.61 2.35
CA GLY A 71 1.87 -11.53 2.29
C GLY A 71 1.16 -11.33 3.64
N SER A 72 0.81 -12.40 4.35
CA SER A 72 0.18 -12.31 5.67
C SER A 72 1.07 -11.65 6.72
N ILE A 73 2.39 -11.90 6.66
CA ILE A 73 3.38 -11.24 7.54
C ILE A 73 3.49 -9.75 7.18
N ALA A 74 3.58 -9.45 5.89
CA ALA A 74 3.63 -8.07 5.40
C ALA A 74 2.37 -7.27 5.78
N MET A 75 1.19 -7.89 5.66
CA MET A 75 -0.08 -7.27 6.03
C MET A 75 -0.13 -6.89 7.50
N ARG A 76 0.35 -7.75 8.40
CA ARG A 76 0.42 -7.44 9.84
C ARG A 76 1.31 -6.24 10.12
N TRP A 77 2.48 -6.17 9.47
CA TRP A 77 3.34 -4.99 9.59
C TRP A 77 2.61 -3.72 9.15
N ALA A 78 1.88 -3.77 8.02
CA ALA A 78 1.12 -2.62 7.53
C ALA A 78 -0.03 -2.22 8.47
N GLU A 79 -0.70 -3.18 9.12
CA GLU A 79 -1.76 -2.92 10.11
C GLU A 79 -1.21 -2.20 11.35
N GLU A 80 -0.09 -2.69 11.89
CA GLU A 80 0.60 -2.05 13.01
C GLU A 80 1.08 -0.64 12.64
N TYR A 81 1.57 -0.47 11.42
CA TYR A 81 2.10 0.81 10.95
C TYR A 81 0.99 1.82 10.63
N LEU A 82 -0.22 1.38 10.27
CA LEU A 82 -1.40 2.26 10.09
C LEU A 82 -1.97 2.82 11.39
N GLU A 83 -1.46 2.40 12.56
CA GLU A 83 -1.70 3.10 13.82
C GLU A 83 -0.90 4.42 13.92
N ASP A 84 0.08 4.64 13.03
CA ASP A 84 0.84 5.88 12.92
C ASP A 84 0.00 7.00 12.25
N THR A 85 0.00 8.18 12.88
CA THR A 85 -0.83 9.31 12.49
C THR A 85 -0.37 9.99 11.20
N ASP A 86 0.92 9.95 10.89
CA ASP A 86 1.47 10.64 9.72
C ASP A 86 1.04 9.99 8.40
N ILE A 87 1.04 8.66 8.34
CA ILE A 87 0.63 7.89 7.16
C ILE A 87 -0.85 8.10 6.88
N VAL A 88 -1.67 7.97 7.93
CA VAL A 88 -3.12 8.13 7.83
C VAL A 88 -3.46 9.53 7.31
N MET A 89 -2.75 10.55 7.79
CA MET A 89 -2.90 11.92 7.31
C MET A 89 -2.49 12.06 5.84
N ILE A 90 -1.32 11.56 5.44
CA ILE A 90 -0.82 11.62 4.05
C ILE A 90 -1.77 10.93 3.08
N MET A 91 -2.21 9.72 3.40
CA MET A 91 -3.14 8.96 2.56
C MET A 91 -4.49 9.67 2.45
N SER A 92 -4.96 10.29 3.53
CA SER A 92 -6.20 11.07 3.54
C SER A 92 -6.11 12.32 2.66
N GLN A 93 -4.97 13.02 2.67
CA GLN A 93 -4.71 14.17 1.81
C GLN A 93 -4.74 13.79 0.32
N TYR A 94 -4.11 12.67 -0.04
CA TYR A 94 -4.13 12.18 -1.41
C TYR A 94 -5.55 11.84 -1.88
N LYS A 95 -6.32 11.13 -1.06
CA LYS A 95 -7.71 10.78 -1.36
C LYS A 95 -8.61 12.01 -1.48
N ALA A 96 -8.40 13.04 -0.66
CA ALA A 96 -9.15 14.30 -0.75
C ALA A 96 -8.85 15.08 -2.04
N ALA A 97 -7.64 14.95 -2.60
CA ALA A 97 -7.24 15.58 -3.86
C ALA A 97 -7.74 14.82 -5.11
N GLN A 98 -8.25 13.60 -4.95
CA GLN A 98 -8.68 12.70 -6.03
C GLN A 98 -10.19 12.40 -5.91
N PRO A 99 -11.07 13.12 -6.63
CA PRO A 99 -12.51 12.86 -6.56
C PRO A 99 -12.84 11.45 -7.07
N GLY A 100 -13.21 10.55 -6.16
CA GLY A 100 -13.61 9.17 -6.47
C GLY A 100 -13.05 8.08 -5.54
N MET A 101 -12.02 8.37 -4.73
CA MET A 101 -11.49 7.40 -3.76
C MET A 101 -12.29 7.37 -2.45
N LYS A 102 -12.71 6.18 -2.01
CA LYS A 102 -13.35 5.98 -0.70
C LYS A 102 -12.34 6.28 0.43
N LYS A 103 -12.79 6.99 1.48
CA LYS A 103 -12.00 7.18 2.70
C LYS A 103 -11.68 5.83 3.35
N LEU A 104 -10.47 5.67 3.87
CA LEU A 104 -10.12 4.49 4.69
C LEU A 104 -11.06 4.46 5.90
N ALA A 105 -11.72 3.32 6.12
CA ALA A 105 -12.28 3.02 7.43
C ALA A 105 -11.09 2.63 8.32
N LEU A 106 -10.84 3.44 9.34
CA LEU A 106 -9.92 3.14 10.44
C LEU A 106 -10.69 2.35 11.49
#